data_AF-A0A3A8L5F9-F1
#
_entry.id   AF-A0A3A8L5F9-F1
#
_cell.length_a   1.000
_cell.length_b   1.000
_cell.length_c   1.000
_cell.angle_alpha   90.00
_cell.angle_beta   90.00
_cell.angle_gamma   90.00
#
_symmetry.space_group_name_H-M   'P 1'
#
loop_
_entity.id
_entity.type
_entity.pdbx_description
1 polymer ?
#
loop_
_entity_poly.entity_id
_entity_poly.type
_entity_poly.pdbx_seq_one_letter_code
_entity_poly.pdbx_strand_id
1 'polypeptide(L)'
;MIIVGATPGRAFVRLLLASGLLSLVALAACRDPAAAAGTALFVTTEFEPSLNLTQLRVSGTVAGGMDVPASMIPETADRTLQSGETFRVLLTDAANGAQATVRVEGLRNGTVLATGEASATVRDGYEVEVTVRLASGTNPDGGTSDGGSGTFCLDCKNGCCRDGVCTSATFRTCGAGGVACSDCSTLKADTCTAQGTCGCGNGPACGANAGSCFAGRCICGFGGACGPGLACMDGVCRCDPSTCAGCCDGNSCLDGRDKNQCGKNGTDCKKCDKRCNADGSCD
;
A
#
# COMPACT_ATOMS: atom_id res chain seq x y z
N MET A 1 53.09 7.68 -73.42
CA MET A 1 51.82 6.99 -73.76
C MET A 1 51.20 6.57 -72.44
N ILE A 2 50.01 6.98 -72.00
CA ILE A 2 48.88 7.67 -72.61
C ILE A 2 48.30 8.60 -71.52
N ILE A 3 47.98 9.83 -71.88
CA ILE A 3 47.27 10.80 -71.06
C ILE A 3 45.77 10.48 -71.18
N VAL A 4 45.05 10.30 -70.07
CA VAL A 4 43.59 10.26 -70.05
C VAL A 4 43.09 11.26 -69.01
N GLY A 5 42.52 12.36 -69.50
CA GLY A 5 41.85 13.37 -68.68
C GLY A 5 40.39 12.98 -68.39
N ALA A 6 39.93 13.28 -67.18
CA ALA A 6 38.53 13.18 -66.78
C ALA A 6 37.98 14.59 -66.48
N THR A 7 36.84 14.89 -67.09
CA THR A 7 36.10 16.15 -67.08
C THR A 7 35.36 16.38 -65.76
N PRO A 8 35.31 17.62 -65.22
CA PRO A 8 34.55 17.94 -64.02
C PRO A 8 33.13 18.37 -64.40
N GLY A 9 32.12 17.62 -63.99
CA GLY A 9 30.74 18.07 -64.17
C GLY A 9 29.75 17.13 -63.50
N ARG A 10 28.92 17.70 -62.61
CA ARG A 10 27.78 17.08 -61.89
C ARG A 10 28.00 16.57 -60.45
N ALA A 11 28.77 17.29 -59.62
CA ALA A 11 28.80 17.02 -58.17
C ALA A 11 28.13 18.10 -57.28
N PHE A 12 27.77 19.27 -57.79
CA PHE A 12 27.44 20.41 -56.93
C PHE A 12 25.94 20.66 -56.62
N VAL A 13 25.00 19.93 -57.23
CA VAL A 13 23.55 20.23 -57.02
C VAL A 13 22.89 19.32 -55.98
N ARG A 14 23.49 18.17 -55.61
CA ARG A 14 22.91 17.27 -54.59
C ARG A 14 23.32 17.59 -53.14
N LEU A 15 24.29 18.48 -52.93
CA LEU A 15 24.76 18.81 -51.57
C LEU A 15 23.94 19.91 -50.87
N LEU A 16 23.16 20.70 -51.60
CA LEU A 16 22.39 21.82 -51.02
C LEU A 16 21.01 21.42 -50.48
N LEU A 17 20.46 20.28 -50.89
CA LEU A 17 19.16 19.79 -50.38
C LEU A 17 19.27 19.00 -49.07
N ALA A 18 20.45 18.44 -48.76
CA ALA A 18 20.66 17.69 -47.52
C ALA A 18 20.94 18.58 -46.30
N SER A 19 21.55 19.76 -46.50
CA SER A 19 21.88 20.67 -45.40
C SER A 19 20.69 21.51 -44.90
N GLY A 20 19.69 21.78 -45.75
CA GLY A 20 18.48 22.50 -45.34
C GLY A 20 17.55 21.65 -44.46
N LEU A 21 17.49 20.34 -44.70
CA LEU A 21 16.62 19.43 -43.94
C LEU A 21 17.14 19.17 -42.52
N LEU A 22 18.46 19.18 -42.31
CA LEU A 22 19.06 18.99 -40.98
C LEU A 22 18.87 20.20 -40.05
N SER A 23 18.86 21.42 -40.58
CA SER A 23 18.63 22.64 -39.79
C SER A 23 17.19 22.80 -39.30
N LEU A 24 16.20 22.27 -40.03
CA LEU A 24 14.79 22.29 -39.61
C LEU A 24 14.47 21.27 -38.50
N VAL A 25 15.21 20.17 -38.42
CA VAL A 25 15.02 19.16 -37.35
C VAL A 25 15.64 19.61 -36.01
N ALA A 26 16.72 20.40 -36.03
CA ALA A 26 17.37 20.88 -34.81
C ALA A 26 16.54 21.92 -34.02
N LEU A 27 15.65 22.67 -34.68
CA LEU A 27 14.78 23.66 -34.01
C LEU A 27 13.55 23.02 -33.34
N ALA A 28 13.24 21.76 -33.63
CA ALA A 28 12.12 21.05 -33.02
C ALA A 28 12.48 20.23 -31.76
N ALA A 29 13.78 20.07 -31.46
CA ALA A 29 14.25 19.08 -30.49
C ALA A 29 14.43 19.61 -29.05
N CYS A 30 14.21 20.90 -28.77
CA CYS A 30 14.38 21.49 -27.43
C CYS A 30 13.12 22.19 -26.91
N ARG A 31 11.92 21.63 -27.11
CA ARG A 31 10.77 22.06 -26.31
C ARG A 31 10.85 21.40 -24.95
N ASP A 32 11.04 22.23 -23.93
CA ASP A 32 10.93 21.81 -22.52
C ASP A 32 9.52 21.18 -22.33
N PRO A 33 9.43 19.90 -21.94
CA PRO A 33 8.14 19.24 -21.75
C PRO A 33 7.27 19.98 -20.71
N ALA A 34 7.89 20.67 -19.74
CA ALA A 34 7.18 21.46 -18.74
C ALA A 34 6.55 22.75 -19.30
N ALA A 35 6.95 23.20 -20.49
CA ALA A 35 6.36 24.37 -21.15
C ALA A 35 5.24 24.01 -22.14
N ALA A 36 4.96 22.72 -22.35
CA ALA A 36 4.05 22.26 -23.41
C ALA A 36 2.58 22.61 -23.15
N ALA A 37 2.15 22.72 -21.89
CA ALA A 37 0.77 23.00 -21.50
C ALA A 37 0.50 24.49 -21.15
N GLY A 38 1.53 25.35 -21.16
CA GLY A 38 1.43 26.72 -20.66
C GLY A 38 1.41 26.80 -19.13
N THR A 39 0.84 27.88 -18.58
CA THR A 39 0.71 28.11 -17.13
C THR A 39 -0.31 27.15 -16.52
N ALA A 40 0.15 26.13 -15.79
CA ALA A 40 -0.72 25.11 -15.22
C ALA A 40 -0.14 24.46 -13.95
N LEU A 41 -1.00 23.78 -13.17
CA LEU A 41 -0.57 22.84 -12.13
C LEU A 41 -0.70 21.41 -12.66
N PHE A 42 0.35 20.61 -12.49
CA PHE A 42 0.32 19.17 -12.70
C PHE A 42 0.12 18.49 -11.34
N VAL A 43 -1.11 18.06 -11.07
CA VAL A 43 -1.54 17.60 -9.75
C VAL A 43 -1.50 16.08 -9.68
N THR A 44 -0.79 15.55 -8.69
CA THR A 44 -0.81 14.12 -8.30
C THR A 44 -1.60 13.96 -7.01
N THR A 45 -2.53 13.01 -6.97
CA THR A 45 -3.32 12.74 -5.76
C THR A 45 -2.83 11.50 -5.04
N GLU A 46 -2.63 11.60 -3.72
CA GLU A 46 -2.24 10.47 -2.87
C GLU A 46 -3.36 10.20 -1.87
N PHE A 47 -3.82 8.95 -1.78
CA PHE A 47 -4.86 8.54 -0.83
C PHE A 47 -4.78 7.05 -0.50
N GLU A 48 -5.46 6.65 0.57
CA GLU A 48 -5.54 5.26 1.01
C GLU A 48 -6.44 4.43 0.04
N PRO A 49 -5.96 3.33 -0.55
CA PRO A 49 -6.75 2.52 -1.49
C PRO A 49 -8.06 1.99 -0.91
N SER A 50 -8.14 1.77 0.40
CA SER A 50 -9.37 1.32 1.09
C SER A 50 -10.53 2.33 0.99
N LEU A 51 -10.22 3.60 0.66
CA LEU A 51 -11.23 4.63 0.39
C LEU A 51 -12.01 4.40 -0.89
N ASN A 52 -11.63 3.44 -1.75
CA ASN A 52 -12.31 3.07 -3.02
C ASN A 52 -13.01 4.27 -3.67
N LEU A 53 -12.26 5.35 -3.90
CA LEU A 53 -12.79 6.56 -4.52
C LEU A 53 -13.14 6.25 -5.98
N THR A 54 -14.21 6.83 -6.49
CA THR A 54 -14.64 6.66 -7.89
C THR A 54 -14.53 7.96 -8.69
N GLN A 55 -14.48 9.10 -8.01
CA GLN A 55 -14.32 10.43 -8.63
C GLN A 55 -13.55 11.38 -7.71
N LEU A 56 -13.01 12.44 -8.28
CA LEU A 56 -12.44 13.60 -7.60
C LEU A 56 -13.26 14.83 -7.98
N ARG A 57 -13.53 15.71 -7.02
CA ARG A 57 -14.02 17.06 -7.25
C ARG A 57 -12.88 18.03 -6.97
N VAL A 58 -12.44 18.74 -7.99
CA VAL A 58 -11.26 19.61 -7.95
C VAL A 58 -11.71 21.05 -8.06
N SER A 59 -11.21 21.92 -7.19
CA SER A 59 -11.45 23.36 -7.20
C SER A 59 -10.18 24.07 -6.75
N GLY A 60 -10.10 25.39 -6.88
CA GLY A 60 -8.94 26.13 -6.41
C GLY A 60 -9.10 27.63 -6.45
N THR A 61 -8.11 28.33 -5.94
CA THR A 61 -8.02 29.79 -5.94
C THR A 61 -6.59 30.21 -6.22
N VAL A 62 -6.42 31.39 -6.81
CA VAL A 62 -5.12 32.02 -7.05
C VAL A 62 -5.10 33.40 -6.40
N ALA A 63 -4.01 33.71 -5.69
CA ALA A 63 -3.78 35.02 -5.11
C ALA A 63 -3.95 36.11 -6.19
N GLY A 64 -4.81 37.10 -5.91
CA GLY A 64 -5.29 38.05 -6.92
C GLY A 64 -6.77 37.88 -7.28
N GLY A 65 -7.45 36.86 -6.73
CA GLY A 65 -8.90 36.71 -6.82
C GLY A 65 -9.39 35.92 -8.03
N MET A 66 -8.50 35.17 -8.68
CA MET A 66 -8.91 34.21 -9.71
C MET A 66 -9.38 32.92 -9.03
N ASP A 67 -10.61 32.51 -9.32
CA ASP A 67 -11.16 31.24 -8.88
C ASP A 67 -11.03 30.18 -9.98
N VAL A 68 -10.64 28.96 -9.59
CA VAL A 68 -10.68 27.78 -10.46
C VAL A 68 -11.99 27.06 -10.18
N PRO A 69 -12.92 27.00 -11.16
CA PRO A 69 -14.23 26.41 -10.95
C PRO A 69 -14.14 24.92 -10.62
N ALA A 70 -15.11 24.44 -9.85
CA ALA A 70 -15.16 23.04 -9.48
C ALA A 70 -15.40 22.13 -10.71
N SER A 71 -14.62 21.06 -10.84
CA SER A 71 -14.74 20.07 -11.92
C SER A 71 -14.67 18.63 -11.36
N MET A 72 -15.28 17.68 -12.07
CA MET A 72 -15.34 16.26 -11.71
C MET A 72 -14.38 15.43 -12.56
N ILE A 73 -13.58 14.56 -11.94
CA ILE A 73 -12.56 13.74 -12.61
C ILE A 73 -12.58 12.29 -12.08
N PRO A 74 -12.78 11.27 -12.92
CA PRO A 74 -13.39 11.35 -14.24
C PRO A 74 -14.83 11.91 -14.16
N GLU A 75 -15.35 12.35 -15.30
CA GLU A 75 -16.71 12.89 -15.41
C GLU A 75 -17.77 11.85 -14.99
N THR A 76 -17.53 10.57 -15.26
CA THR A 76 -18.37 9.43 -14.87
C THR A 76 -17.68 8.52 -13.85
N ALA A 77 -18.44 8.00 -12.88
CA ALA A 77 -17.93 7.18 -11.78
C ALA A 77 -17.75 5.68 -12.14
N ASP A 78 -17.24 5.38 -13.34
CA ASP A 78 -17.28 4.03 -13.92
C ASP A 78 -16.15 3.12 -13.42
N ARG A 79 -15.18 3.65 -12.67
CA ARG A 79 -14.04 2.90 -12.13
C ARG A 79 -13.61 3.40 -10.76
N THR A 80 -12.98 2.52 -10.00
CA THR A 80 -12.22 2.90 -8.80
C THR A 80 -10.92 3.60 -9.21
N LEU A 81 -10.64 4.73 -8.57
CA LEU A 81 -9.41 5.49 -8.71
C LEU A 81 -8.26 4.83 -7.94
N GLN A 82 -7.04 5.02 -8.44
CA GLN A 82 -5.84 4.56 -7.78
C GLN A 82 -5.12 5.72 -7.09
N SER A 83 -4.36 5.43 -6.04
CA SER A 83 -3.43 6.43 -5.49
C SER A 83 -2.36 6.74 -6.55
N GLY A 84 -2.05 8.02 -6.76
CA GLY A 84 -1.16 8.51 -7.81
C GLY A 84 -1.86 8.98 -9.08
N GLU A 85 -3.19 9.13 -9.10
CA GLU A 85 -3.90 9.70 -10.26
C GLU A 85 -3.44 11.14 -10.50
N THR A 86 -3.25 11.49 -11.78
CA THR A 86 -2.73 12.79 -12.20
C THR A 86 -3.72 13.54 -13.08
N PHE A 87 -3.76 14.85 -12.96
CA PHE A 87 -4.54 15.74 -13.82
C PHE A 87 -3.92 17.14 -13.89
N ARG A 88 -4.41 17.95 -14.82
CA ARG A 88 -3.92 19.32 -15.04
C ARG A 88 -4.97 20.35 -14.64
N VAL A 89 -4.54 21.41 -13.97
CA VAL A 89 -5.34 22.60 -13.69
C VAL A 89 -4.76 23.76 -14.48
N LEU A 90 -5.48 24.24 -15.50
CA LEU A 90 -5.04 25.34 -16.35
C LEU A 90 -5.24 26.68 -15.63
N LEU A 91 -4.21 27.53 -15.65
CA LEU A 91 -4.18 28.82 -14.97
C LEU A 91 -3.84 29.96 -15.95
N THR A 92 -4.60 30.06 -17.05
CA THR A 92 -4.27 30.88 -18.23
C THR A 92 -4.01 32.37 -17.96
N ASP A 93 -4.63 32.95 -16.91
CA ASP A 93 -4.47 34.39 -16.59
C ASP A 93 -3.82 34.63 -15.22
N ALA A 94 -3.19 33.60 -14.63
CA ALA A 94 -2.55 33.73 -13.33
C ALA A 94 -1.21 34.47 -13.44
N ALA A 95 -0.98 35.46 -12.57
CA ALA A 95 0.27 36.20 -12.55
C ALA A 95 1.45 35.32 -12.14
N ASN A 96 2.60 35.51 -12.81
CA ASN A 96 3.84 34.84 -12.43
C ASN A 96 4.19 35.15 -10.95
N GLY A 97 4.49 34.12 -10.16
CA GLY A 97 4.78 34.25 -8.73
C GLY A 97 3.55 34.28 -7.82
N ALA A 98 2.32 34.26 -8.36
CA ALA A 98 1.12 34.17 -7.53
C ALA A 98 1.04 32.82 -6.80
N GLN A 99 0.48 32.80 -5.60
CA GLN A 99 0.19 31.56 -4.88
C GLN A 99 -1.13 30.98 -5.40
N ALA A 100 -1.09 29.77 -5.97
CA ALA A 100 -2.28 28.99 -6.26
C ALA A 100 -2.51 27.95 -5.16
N THR A 101 -3.77 27.72 -4.81
CA THR A 101 -4.22 26.68 -3.88
C THR A 101 -5.21 25.79 -4.61
N VAL A 102 -4.97 24.49 -4.61
CA VAL A 102 -5.87 23.49 -5.18
C VAL A 102 -6.47 22.66 -4.05
N ARG A 103 -7.80 22.54 -4.06
CA ARG A 103 -8.57 21.68 -3.17
C ARG A 103 -9.13 20.52 -3.97
N VAL A 104 -8.94 19.31 -3.44
CA VAL A 104 -9.41 18.07 -4.04
C VAL A 104 -10.26 17.33 -3.03
N GLU A 105 -11.44 16.90 -3.46
CA GLU A 105 -12.33 16.06 -2.67
C GLU A 105 -12.45 14.70 -3.36
N GLY A 106 -12.19 13.63 -2.64
CA GLY A 106 -12.39 12.26 -3.10
C GLY A 106 -13.82 11.80 -2.86
N LEU A 107 -14.49 11.33 -3.90
CA LEU A 107 -15.89 10.91 -3.86
C LEU A 107 -16.04 9.41 -4.16
N ARG A 108 -17.03 8.79 -3.53
CA ARG A 108 -17.56 7.47 -3.90
C ARG A 108 -19.07 7.59 -4.06
N ASN A 109 -19.58 7.25 -5.24
CA ASN A 109 -21.01 7.34 -5.56
C ASN A 109 -21.60 8.73 -5.24
N GLY A 110 -20.87 9.80 -5.57
CA GLY A 110 -21.27 11.19 -5.30
C GLY A 110 -21.11 11.68 -3.85
N THR A 111 -20.69 10.82 -2.92
CA THR A 111 -20.44 11.18 -1.51
C THR A 111 -18.97 11.49 -1.30
N VAL A 112 -18.65 12.64 -0.69
CA VAL A 112 -17.27 13.00 -0.32
C VAL A 112 -16.81 12.12 0.85
N LEU A 113 -15.73 11.38 0.65
CA LEU A 113 -15.10 10.52 1.66
C LEU A 113 -13.74 11.03 2.13
N ALA A 114 -13.08 11.87 1.32
CA ALA A 114 -11.77 12.42 1.65
C ALA A 114 -11.59 13.81 1.06
N THR A 115 -10.72 14.61 1.67
CA THR A 115 -10.39 15.97 1.22
C THR A 115 -8.89 16.22 1.38
N GLY A 116 -8.31 17.01 0.51
CA GLY A 116 -6.94 17.48 0.61
C GLY A 116 -6.78 18.84 -0.06
N GLU A 117 -5.77 19.57 0.37
CA GLU A 117 -5.41 20.86 -0.19
C GLU A 117 -3.90 20.95 -0.33
N ALA A 118 -3.42 21.61 -1.38
CA ALA A 118 -2.02 21.95 -1.54
C ALA A 118 -1.88 23.30 -2.24
N SER A 119 -0.78 23.99 -1.99
CA SER A 119 -0.48 25.27 -2.62
C SER A 119 0.86 25.23 -3.36
N ALA A 120 0.94 25.97 -4.46
CA ALA A 120 2.16 26.12 -5.24
C ALA A 120 2.30 27.55 -5.81
N THR A 121 3.54 27.97 -6.06
CA THR A 121 3.82 29.25 -6.71
C THR A 121 3.68 29.08 -8.22
N VAL A 122 2.80 29.85 -8.84
CA VAL A 122 2.55 29.86 -10.28
C VAL A 122 3.81 30.33 -11.02
N ARG A 123 4.11 29.65 -12.12
CA ARG A 123 5.19 30.04 -13.04
C ARG A 123 4.61 30.22 -14.44
N ASP A 124 4.72 31.45 -14.94
CA ASP A 124 4.17 31.80 -16.26
C ASP A 124 4.82 30.98 -17.38
N GLY A 125 3.99 30.32 -18.19
CA GLY A 125 4.40 29.46 -19.30
C GLY A 125 4.88 28.06 -18.89
N TYR A 126 4.75 27.65 -17.63
CA TYR A 126 5.22 26.35 -17.13
C TYR A 126 4.17 25.58 -16.33
N GLU A 127 4.27 24.25 -16.38
CA GLU A 127 3.62 23.33 -15.45
C GLU A 127 4.39 23.29 -14.12
N VAL A 128 3.66 23.41 -13.02
CA VAL A 128 4.20 23.26 -11.66
C VAL A 128 3.62 22.00 -11.02
N GLU A 129 4.48 21.09 -10.57
CA GLU A 129 4.05 19.85 -9.91
C GLU A 129 3.51 20.13 -8.51
N VAL A 130 2.38 19.51 -8.19
CA VAL A 130 1.72 19.62 -6.88
C VAL A 130 1.23 18.24 -6.45
N THR A 131 1.57 17.83 -5.23
CA THR A 131 1.01 16.60 -4.65
C THR A 131 -0.05 16.94 -3.62
N VAL A 132 -1.27 16.43 -3.82
CA VAL A 132 -2.38 16.60 -2.88
C VAL A 132 -2.64 15.28 -2.17
N ARG A 133 -2.42 15.28 -0.86
CA ARG A 133 -2.75 14.13 0.00
C ARG A 133 -4.19 14.25 0.47
N LEU A 134 -5.03 13.29 0.12
CA LEU A 134 -6.41 13.23 0.58
C LEU A 134 -6.46 12.45 1.88
N ALA A 135 -6.96 13.10 2.92
CA ALA A 135 -7.29 12.46 4.18
C ALA A 135 -8.81 12.31 4.28
N SER A 136 -9.29 11.20 4.84
CA SER A 136 -10.70 11.07 5.19
C SER A 136 -11.04 12.09 6.28
N GLY A 137 -11.64 13.20 5.88
CA GLY A 137 -12.07 14.25 6.78
C GLY A 137 -13.59 14.29 6.83
N THR A 138 -14.16 14.22 8.03
CA THR A 138 -15.45 14.87 8.26
C THR A 138 -15.19 16.37 8.08
N ASN A 139 -15.71 16.98 7.01
CA ASN A 139 -15.78 18.44 6.98
C ASN A 139 -16.44 18.89 8.29
N PRO A 140 -15.82 19.77 9.10
CA PRO A 140 -16.56 20.45 10.15
C PRO A 140 -17.66 21.24 9.43
N ASP A 141 -18.91 20.83 9.62
CA ASP A 141 -20.00 21.74 9.35
C ASP A 141 -19.75 22.98 10.21
N GLY A 142 -19.94 24.18 9.69
CA GLY A 142 -19.65 25.42 10.43
C GLY A 142 -20.56 25.66 11.64
N GLY A 143 -21.08 24.61 12.28
CA GLY A 143 -21.87 24.64 13.50
C GLY A 143 -20.99 24.63 14.75
N THR A 144 -21.42 25.38 15.75
CA THR A 144 -20.87 25.36 17.11
C THR A 144 -20.67 23.93 17.62
N SER A 145 -19.51 23.71 18.24
CA SER A 145 -19.03 22.44 18.80
C SER A 145 -20.06 21.75 19.70
N ASP A 146 -20.90 20.90 19.13
CA ASP A 146 -21.92 20.14 19.84
C ASP A 146 -21.48 18.68 20.09
N GLY A 147 -20.21 18.48 20.45
CA GLY A 147 -19.78 17.22 21.09
C GLY A 147 -20.07 15.93 20.32
N GLY A 148 -20.28 16.01 19.01
CA GLY A 148 -20.60 14.89 18.14
C GLY A 148 -19.36 14.07 17.78
N SER A 149 -19.39 12.79 18.16
CA SER A 149 -18.35 11.77 18.01
C SER A 149 -18.05 11.44 16.53
N GLY A 150 -17.18 12.20 15.87
CA GLY A 150 -16.72 11.99 14.49
C GLY A 150 -15.25 11.54 14.37
N THR A 151 -14.77 10.70 15.28
CA THR A 151 -13.31 10.49 15.46
C THR A 151 -12.72 9.47 14.47
N PHE A 152 -12.20 9.93 13.31
CA PHE A 152 -11.14 9.20 12.60
C PHE A 152 -9.89 9.24 13.48
N CYS A 153 -9.57 8.11 14.10
CA CYS A 153 -9.00 8.15 15.43
C CYS A 153 -7.49 8.42 15.49
N LEU A 154 -7.15 9.70 15.60
CA LEU A 154 -5.81 10.16 15.98
C LEU A 154 -5.64 10.34 17.50
N ASP A 155 -6.75 10.38 18.28
CA ASP A 155 -6.73 10.69 19.72
C ASP A 155 -7.70 9.83 20.56
N CYS A 156 -7.60 8.50 20.48
CA CYS A 156 -8.32 7.65 21.44
C CYS A 156 -7.65 7.70 22.81
N LYS A 157 -8.05 8.68 23.63
CA LYS A 157 -7.48 8.98 24.97
C LYS A 157 -7.21 7.75 25.85
N ASN A 158 -8.05 6.72 25.76
CA ASN A 158 -7.91 5.45 26.50
C ASN A 158 -8.28 4.24 25.61
N GLY A 159 -7.91 4.25 24.32
CA GLY A 159 -8.45 3.31 23.34
C GLY A 159 -7.66 3.18 22.06
N CYS A 160 -8.25 2.55 21.07
CA CYS A 160 -7.70 2.38 19.73
C CYS A 160 -8.77 2.57 18.68
N CYS A 161 -8.33 2.86 17.46
CA CYS A 161 -9.20 3.04 16.33
C CYS A 161 -9.60 1.71 15.71
N ARG A 162 -10.89 1.35 15.80
CA ARG A 162 -11.42 0.19 15.10
C ARG A 162 -12.56 0.63 14.21
N ASP A 163 -12.44 0.36 12.92
CA ASP A 163 -13.45 0.71 11.90
C ASP A 163 -13.85 2.21 11.94
N GLY A 164 -12.88 3.08 12.26
CA GLY A 164 -13.12 4.52 12.38
C GLY A 164 -13.81 4.96 13.66
N VAL A 165 -13.89 4.09 14.68
CA VAL A 165 -14.50 4.40 15.99
C VAL A 165 -13.48 4.14 17.10
N CYS A 166 -13.32 5.09 18.02
CA CYS A 166 -12.53 4.86 19.23
C CYS A 166 -13.24 3.82 20.11
N THR A 167 -12.59 2.67 20.27
CA THR A 167 -13.03 1.63 21.22
C THR A 167 -12.18 1.70 22.47
N SER A 168 -12.79 1.38 23.63
CA SER A 168 -12.06 1.31 24.89
C SER A 168 -10.92 0.29 24.80
N ALA A 169 -9.77 0.62 25.39
CA ALA A 169 -8.62 -0.26 25.44
C ALA A 169 -8.98 -1.54 26.21
N THR A 170 -9.05 -2.64 25.49
CA THR A 170 -9.01 -3.98 26.07
C THR A 170 -7.80 -4.70 25.49
N PHE A 171 -7.34 -5.74 26.18
CA PHE A 171 -6.31 -6.65 25.64
C PHE A 171 -6.69 -7.27 24.29
N ARG A 172 -7.97 -7.18 23.88
CA ARG A 172 -8.52 -7.71 22.62
C ARG A 172 -8.63 -6.68 21.51
N THR A 173 -8.63 -5.39 21.85
CA THR A 173 -8.89 -4.32 20.89
C THR A 173 -7.65 -3.48 20.65
N CYS A 174 -6.88 -3.14 21.70
CA CYS A 174 -5.93 -2.03 21.61
C CYS A 174 -4.56 -2.37 22.22
N GLY A 175 -3.51 -2.12 21.45
CA GLY A 175 -2.12 -2.12 21.90
C GLY A 175 -1.73 -0.80 22.55
N ALA A 176 -0.51 -0.72 23.08
CA ALA A 176 0.01 0.56 23.57
C ALA A 176 0.11 1.57 22.41
N GLY A 177 -0.29 2.82 22.66
CA GLY A 177 -0.28 3.89 21.64
C GLY A 177 -1.49 3.89 20.69
N GLY A 178 -2.54 3.12 20.98
CA GLY A 178 -3.80 3.18 20.23
C GLY A 178 -3.81 2.38 18.91
N VAL A 179 -2.79 1.56 18.67
CA VAL A 179 -2.75 0.62 17.54
C VAL A 179 -3.78 -0.48 17.76
N ALA A 180 -4.67 -0.70 16.80
CA ALA A 180 -5.66 -1.76 16.86
C ALA A 180 -5.01 -3.13 16.66
N CYS A 181 -5.40 -4.10 17.48
CA CYS A 181 -5.06 -5.50 17.26
C CYS A 181 -6.09 -6.12 16.31
N SER A 182 -5.71 -6.33 15.05
CA SER A 182 -6.50 -7.16 14.13
C SER A 182 -6.23 -8.64 14.41
N ASP A 183 -7.30 -9.45 14.46
CA ASP A 183 -7.25 -10.92 14.49
C ASP A 183 -6.61 -11.62 15.72
N CYS A 184 -6.60 -10.98 16.90
CA CYS A 184 -6.31 -11.74 18.12
C CYS A 184 -7.46 -12.68 18.47
N SER A 185 -7.34 -13.94 18.04
CA SER A 185 -8.18 -15.04 18.54
C SER A 185 -8.22 -14.98 20.07
N THR A 186 -9.44 -14.89 20.63
CA THR A 186 -9.67 -14.74 22.08
C THR A 186 -9.10 -15.88 22.90
N LEU A 187 -8.70 -16.98 22.25
CA LEU A 187 -8.08 -18.10 22.89
C LEU A 187 -6.55 -17.96 22.89
N LYS A 188 -5.90 -17.46 21.84
CA LYS A 188 -4.45 -17.61 21.64
C LYS A 188 -3.60 -16.40 22.05
N ALA A 189 -4.21 -15.33 22.51
CA ALA A 189 -3.52 -14.12 22.96
C ALA A 189 -4.22 -13.51 24.17
N ASP A 190 -3.45 -12.95 25.09
CA ASP A 190 -3.94 -12.21 26.26
C ASP A 190 -3.42 -10.77 26.31
N THR A 191 -2.61 -10.38 25.32
CA THR A 191 -1.95 -9.07 25.26
C THR A 191 -1.93 -8.58 23.81
N CYS A 192 -2.10 -7.27 23.62
CA CYS A 192 -1.80 -6.59 22.36
C CYS A 192 -0.52 -5.78 22.55
N THR A 193 0.52 -6.04 21.76
CA THR A 193 1.80 -5.35 21.89
C THR A 193 1.69 -3.88 21.48
N ALA A 194 2.69 -3.07 21.82
CA ALA A 194 2.78 -1.68 21.36
C ALA A 194 2.82 -1.53 19.83
N GLN A 195 3.19 -2.61 19.12
CA GLN A 195 3.27 -2.68 17.67
C GLN A 195 1.95 -3.15 17.02
N GLY A 196 0.89 -3.37 17.81
CA GLY A 196 -0.39 -3.88 17.31
C GLY A 196 -0.38 -5.37 16.99
N THR A 197 0.58 -6.14 17.52
CA THR A 197 0.63 -7.60 17.33
C THR A 197 0.02 -8.34 18.51
N CYS A 198 -0.61 -9.48 18.25
CA CYS A 198 -1.14 -10.35 19.29
C CYS A 198 -0.01 -11.05 20.04
N GLY A 199 -0.04 -10.98 21.37
CA GLY A 199 0.92 -11.58 22.28
C GLY A 199 0.28 -12.47 23.33
N CYS A 200 1.07 -13.42 23.83
CA CYS A 200 0.75 -14.18 25.03
C CYS A 200 1.82 -13.87 26.09
N GLY A 201 1.47 -13.04 27.07
CA GLY A 201 2.42 -12.45 28.01
C GLY A 201 3.42 -11.55 27.28
N ASN A 202 4.71 -11.78 27.51
CA ASN A 202 5.80 -11.06 26.81
C ASN A 202 6.19 -11.68 25.47
N GLY A 203 5.55 -12.79 25.09
CA GLY A 203 5.84 -13.52 23.86
C GLY A 203 4.84 -13.25 22.74
N PRO A 204 5.09 -13.81 21.53
CA PRO A 204 4.10 -13.80 20.46
C PRO A 204 2.84 -14.58 20.83
N ALA A 205 1.75 -14.38 20.10
CA ALA A 205 0.55 -15.19 20.23
C ALA A 205 0.85 -16.70 20.07
N CYS A 206 0.02 -17.52 20.70
CA CYS A 206 0.18 -18.96 20.67
C CYS A 206 0.02 -19.54 19.27
N GLY A 207 0.91 -20.45 18.89
CA GLY A 207 0.86 -21.17 17.61
C GLY A 207 -0.14 -22.32 17.60
N ALA A 208 -0.05 -23.20 16.61
CA ALA A 208 -0.85 -24.42 16.52
C ALA A 208 -0.56 -25.43 17.65
N ASN A 209 0.59 -25.31 18.32
CA ASN A 209 0.98 -26.16 19.45
C ASN A 209 0.27 -25.82 20.78
N ALA A 210 -0.64 -24.85 20.79
CA ALA A 210 -1.42 -24.50 21.97
C ALA A 210 -2.87 -24.15 21.60
N GLY A 211 -3.77 -24.48 22.53
CA GLY A 211 -5.20 -24.23 22.41
C GLY A 211 -5.59 -22.86 22.96
N SER A 212 -4.90 -22.39 24.00
CA SER A 212 -5.13 -21.05 24.53
C SER A 212 -3.91 -20.41 25.20
N CYS A 213 -4.01 -19.11 25.49
CA CYS A 213 -3.10 -18.30 26.28
C CYS A 213 -3.75 -18.05 27.65
N PHE A 214 -3.07 -18.43 28.72
CA PHE A 214 -3.54 -18.25 30.09
C PHE A 214 -2.40 -17.73 30.96
N ALA A 215 -2.62 -16.58 31.61
CA ALA A 215 -1.63 -15.91 32.47
C ALA A 215 -0.25 -15.74 31.79
N GLY A 216 -0.26 -15.29 30.53
CA GLY A 216 0.94 -15.05 29.74
C GLY A 216 1.65 -16.30 29.22
N ARG A 217 0.99 -17.46 29.27
CA ARG A 217 1.57 -18.74 28.84
C ARG A 217 0.65 -19.48 27.87
N CYS A 218 1.23 -20.01 26.81
CA CYS A 218 0.54 -20.90 25.89
C CYS A 218 0.32 -22.26 26.56
N ILE A 219 -0.94 -22.71 26.56
CA ILE A 219 -1.40 -23.94 27.19
C ILE A 219 -2.16 -24.83 26.20
N CYS A 220 -2.07 -26.14 26.41
CA CYS A 220 -2.89 -27.14 25.72
C CYS A 220 -3.61 -27.99 26.77
N GLY A 221 -4.94 -27.88 26.84
CA GLY A 221 -5.72 -28.48 27.92
C GLY A 221 -5.33 -27.90 29.27
N PHE A 222 -4.92 -28.77 30.21
CA PHE A 222 -4.41 -28.37 31.53
C PHE A 222 -2.88 -28.25 31.60
N GLY A 223 -2.16 -28.54 30.50
CA GLY A 223 -0.70 -28.51 30.43
C GLY A 223 -0.14 -27.28 29.72
N GLY A 224 1.19 -27.19 29.66
CA GLY A 224 1.87 -26.22 28.80
C GLY A 224 1.62 -26.47 27.30
N ALA A 225 2.11 -25.57 26.46
CA ALA A 225 2.11 -25.77 25.01
C ALA A 225 2.80 -27.08 24.63
N CYS A 226 2.33 -27.68 23.54
CA CYS A 226 2.88 -28.92 23.03
C CYS A 226 4.33 -28.73 22.57
N GLY A 227 5.11 -29.81 22.69
CA GLY A 227 6.48 -29.85 22.23
C GLY A 227 6.62 -29.64 20.71
N PRO A 228 7.86 -29.49 20.21
CA PRO A 228 8.12 -29.29 18.79
C PRO A 228 7.42 -30.35 17.93
N GLY A 229 6.77 -29.91 16.85
CA GLY A 229 6.11 -30.80 15.91
C GLY A 229 4.69 -31.25 16.29
N LEU A 230 4.19 -30.89 17.47
CA LEU A 230 2.86 -31.27 17.95
C LEU A 230 1.88 -30.10 17.88
N ALA A 231 0.65 -30.39 17.48
CA ALA A 231 -0.49 -29.48 17.54
C ALA A 231 -1.37 -29.77 18.76
N CYS A 232 -2.01 -28.73 19.28
CA CYS A 232 -3.02 -28.89 20.32
C CYS A 232 -4.39 -29.13 19.69
N MET A 233 -4.90 -30.36 19.81
CA MET A 233 -6.21 -30.78 19.30
C MET A 233 -7.07 -31.24 20.46
N ASP A 234 -8.19 -30.55 20.69
CA ASP A 234 -9.14 -30.85 21.77
C ASP A 234 -8.47 -30.93 23.17
N GLY A 235 -7.46 -30.07 23.39
CA GLY A 235 -6.71 -30.03 24.65
C GLY A 235 -5.66 -31.13 24.81
N VAL A 236 -5.38 -31.90 23.76
CA VAL A 236 -4.36 -32.96 23.75
C VAL A 236 -3.30 -32.67 22.69
N CYS A 237 -2.03 -32.85 23.04
CA CYS A 237 -0.92 -32.73 22.10
C CYS A 237 -0.88 -33.93 21.17
N ARG A 238 -1.13 -33.70 19.88
CA ARG A 238 -1.13 -34.71 18.82
C ARG A 238 -0.15 -34.30 17.72
N CYS A 239 0.45 -35.29 17.07
CA CYS A 239 1.24 -35.01 15.88
C CYS A 239 0.29 -34.59 14.75
N ASP A 240 0.64 -33.52 14.04
CA ASP A 240 -0.18 -32.96 12.97
C ASP A 240 0.69 -32.52 11.78
N PRO A 241 0.25 -32.75 10.53
CA PRO A 241 0.93 -32.32 9.33
C PRO A 241 1.28 -30.83 9.27
N SER A 242 0.48 -29.95 9.88
CA SER A 242 0.75 -28.50 9.87
C SER A 242 1.87 -28.08 10.82
N THR A 243 2.19 -28.91 11.83
CA THR A 243 3.23 -28.61 12.83
C THR A 243 4.46 -29.49 12.70
N CYS A 244 4.33 -30.70 12.18
CA CYS A 244 5.42 -31.67 12.08
C CYS A 244 6.09 -31.63 10.70
N ALA A 245 7.34 -31.15 10.65
CA ALA A 245 8.12 -31.16 9.41
C ALA A 245 8.54 -32.59 8.97
N GLY A 246 8.76 -33.50 9.93
CA GLY A 246 9.13 -34.89 9.67
C GLY A 246 7.91 -35.82 9.66
N CYS A 247 7.96 -36.94 10.39
CA CYS A 247 6.88 -37.93 10.42
C CYS A 247 6.30 -38.13 11.82
N CYS A 248 5.10 -38.66 11.88
CA CYS A 248 4.38 -38.96 13.12
C CYS A 248 4.54 -40.44 13.50
N ASP A 249 5.09 -40.70 14.68
CA ASP A 249 5.05 -42.01 15.33
C ASP A 249 4.15 -41.88 16.57
N GLY A 250 2.87 -42.21 16.39
CA GLY A 250 1.82 -41.88 17.36
C GLY A 250 1.72 -40.37 17.61
N ASN A 251 1.92 -39.94 18.86
CA ASN A 251 1.90 -38.52 19.26
C ASN A 251 3.31 -37.90 19.35
N SER A 252 4.30 -38.48 18.68
CA SER A 252 5.65 -37.93 18.60
C SER A 252 5.98 -37.53 17.18
N CYS A 253 6.38 -36.27 16.99
CA CYS A 253 6.94 -35.80 15.72
C CYS A 253 8.44 -36.11 15.72
N LEU A 254 8.85 -36.96 14.79
CA LEU A 254 10.23 -37.36 14.57
C LEU A 254 10.80 -36.59 13.38
N ASP A 255 12.13 -36.50 13.27
CA ASP A 255 12.78 -35.76 12.18
C ASP A 255 12.51 -36.35 10.78
N GLY A 256 12.07 -37.61 10.72
CA GLY A 256 11.70 -38.30 9.51
C GLY A 256 12.88 -38.74 8.64
N ARG A 257 14.11 -38.74 9.17
CA ARG A 257 15.34 -39.03 8.39
C ARG A 257 15.94 -40.41 8.66
N ASP A 258 15.55 -41.06 9.77
CA ASP A 258 16.02 -42.41 10.08
C ASP A 258 15.37 -43.45 9.17
N LYS A 259 16.14 -44.48 8.78
CA LYS A 259 15.64 -45.60 7.98
C LYS A 259 14.43 -46.28 8.64
N ASN A 260 14.36 -46.36 9.96
CA ASN A 260 13.28 -47.00 10.69
C ASN A 260 12.12 -46.05 11.01
N GLN A 261 12.29 -44.74 10.80
CA GLN A 261 11.33 -43.69 11.12
C GLN A 261 11.37 -42.62 10.02
N CYS A 262 11.08 -43.04 8.79
CA CYS A 262 11.14 -42.19 7.61
C CYS A 262 9.78 -41.54 7.30
N GLY A 263 9.79 -40.27 6.91
CA GLY A 263 8.62 -39.57 6.38
C GLY A 263 8.77 -38.04 6.45
N LYS A 264 7.78 -37.31 5.94
CA LYS A 264 7.75 -35.84 5.98
C LYS A 264 6.33 -35.31 6.10
N ASN A 265 6.19 -34.02 6.42
CA ASN A 265 4.91 -33.31 6.48
C ASN A 265 3.87 -33.98 7.40
N GLY A 266 4.31 -34.54 8.53
CA GLY A 266 3.48 -35.19 9.53
C GLY A 266 2.71 -36.43 9.03
N THR A 267 3.23 -37.09 7.99
CA THR A 267 2.75 -38.43 7.60
C THR A 267 3.22 -39.48 8.61
N ASP A 268 2.55 -40.64 8.68
CA ASP A 268 2.97 -41.73 9.57
C ASP A 268 4.40 -42.18 9.25
N CYS A 269 5.21 -42.33 10.29
CA CYS A 269 6.57 -42.84 10.17
C CYS A 269 6.56 -44.28 9.65
N LYS A 270 7.44 -44.57 8.69
CA LYS A 270 7.59 -45.90 8.12
C LYS A 270 9.04 -46.37 8.17
N LYS A 271 9.21 -47.69 8.27
CA LYS A 271 10.50 -48.34 8.12
C LYS A 271 10.77 -48.62 6.64
N CYS A 272 11.89 -48.11 6.14
CA CYS A 272 12.38 -48.38 4.79
C CYS A 272 13.26 -49.62 4.76
N ASP A 273 13.27 -50.33 3.63
CA ASP A 273 14.10 -51.53 3.45
C ASP A 273 15.57 -51.17 3.32
N LYS A 274 15.89 -50.13 2.54
CA LYS A 274 17.28 -49.68 2.32
C LYS A 274 17.59 -48.39 3.07
N ARG A 275 16.92 -47.29 2.74
CA ARG A 275 17.19 -45.95 3.32
C ARG A 275 15.97 -45.04 3.23
N CYS A 276 15.99 -43.98 4.04
CA CYS A 276 15.10 -42.83 3.90
C CYS A 276 15.73 -41.77 3.00
N ASN A 277 14.99 -41.32 1.99
CA ASN A 277 15.43 -40.26 1.08
C ASN A 277 15.22 -38.87 1.70
N ALA A 278 15.92 -37.85 1.18
CA ALA A 278 15.80 -36.47 1.66
C ALA A 278 14.38 -35.89 1.51
N ASP A 279 13.57 -36.48 0.63
CA ASP A 279 12.18 -36.12 0.42
C ASP A 279 11.21 -36.96 1.28
N GLY A 280 11.69 -37.74 2.25
CA GLY A 280 10.86 -38.60 3.11
C GLY A 280 10.28 -39.84 2.44
N SER A 281 10.73 -40.20 1.23
CA SER A 281 10.36 -41.46 0.56
C SER A 281 11.29 -42.62 0.96
N CYS A 282 10.82 -43.86 0.80
CA CYS A 282 11.63 -45.06 1.04
C CYS A 282 12.16 -45.63 -0.29
N ASP A 283 13.42 -46.08 -0.26
CA ASP A 283 14.09 -46.86 -1.32
C ASP A 283 14.08 -48.38 -1.04
#